data_AF-R5Y1Y5-F1
#
_entry.id   AF-R5Y1Y5-F1
#
_cell.length_a   1.000
_cell.length_b   1.000
_cell.length_c   1.000
_cell.angle_alpha   90.00
_cell.angle_beta   90.00
_cell.angle_gamma   90.00
#
_symmetry.space_group_name_H-M   'P 1'
#
loop_
_entity.id
_entity.type
_entity.pdbx_description
1 polymer ?
#
loop_
_entity_poly.entity_id
_entity_poly.type
_entity_poly.pdbx_seq_one_letter_code
_entity_poly.pdbx_strand_id
1 'polypeptide(L)'
;MVDDIFNESEIVEKIKEFCTGFLDKFEISIEIPEYTKSNSIENIAFRKYKKGLKKYNFINIYNFIEILENSMHYPENCFLGFCSYIMKNNYKQEYIEILNQKEDILEIQLMISNLEENELIEVGKETSNYLVKFEVIRHFINNRTKQIENEEILLEISRIIVDFSKDENIWTEFMRYYLRFPIRWPKFFVILGQVLKDINKKEIEIILKELKIDVHSSYKILNIIKETFTQENMNNLIGDSSKIIYDRWKDCIENSKDERVSIILTDAINIVIFYIIKRMSNEEFESMCEAYKKELNEINNYWFENSVKRMSYYNKKVSILFALGFRMGLEERNRLLIMFEKSCLVREEDLNLIKINWIGQ
;
A
#
# COMPACT_ATOMS: atom_id res chain seq x y z
N MET A 1 -50.77 -32.40 31.48
CA MET A 1 -50.76 -30.96 31.21
C MET A 1 -49.32 -30.45 31.35
N VAL A 2 -48.47 -30.89 30.42
CA VAL A 2 -47.19 -30.24 30.09
C VAL A 2 -47.03 -30.48 28.59
N ASP A 3 -47.91 -29.86 27.81
CA ASP A 3 -47.87 -29.87 26.35
C ASP A 3 -47.55 -28.46 25.84
N ASP A 4 -46.72 -27.72 26.57
CA ASP A 4 -46.01 -26.57 26.01
C ASP A 4 -44.68 -27.08 25.44
N ILE A 5 -44.81 -27.94 24.43
CA ILE A 5 -43.72 -28.13 23.46
C ILE A 5 -43.69 -26.81 22.71
N PHE A 6 -42.80 -25.90 23.14
CA PHE A 6 -42.47 -24.71 22.37
C PHE A 6 -42.37 -25.11 20.90
N ASN A 7 -43.19 -24.50 20.07
CA ASN A 7 -43.17 -24.74 18.64
C ASN A 7 -41.75 -24.38 18.17
N GLU A 8 -41.05 -25.32 17.53
CA GLU A 8 -39.64 -25.18 17.14
C GLU A 8 -39.41 -23.88 16.35
N SER A 9 -40.39 -23.51 15.52
CA SER A 9 -40.42 -22.22 14.79
C SER A 9 -40.39 -20.98 15.70
N GLU A 10 -41.07 -21.02 16.85
CA GLU A 10 -41.10 -19.90 17.80
C GLU A 10 -39.77 -19.77 18.56
N ILE A 11 -39.10 -20.88 18.86
CA ILE A 11 -37.75 -20.86 19.46
C ILE A 11 -36.75 -20.27 18.47
N VAL A 12 -36.80 -20.73 17.22
CA VAL A 12 -35.90 -20.28 16.15
C VAL A 12 -36.04 -18.77 15.91
N GLU A 13 -37.27 -18.25 15.90
CA GLU A 13 -37.52 -16.80 15.75
C GLU A 13 -37.02 -16.02 16.98
N LYS A 14 -37.25 -16.50 18.20
CA LYS A 14 -36.73 -15.83 19.41
C LYS A 14 -35.20 -15.79 19.46
N ILE A 15 -34.52 -16.86 19.00
CA ILE A 15 -33.06 -16.88 18.88
C ILE A 15 -32.61 -15.85 17.85
N LYS A 16 -33.27 -15.77 16.69
CA LYS A 16 -32.99 -14.77 15.66
C LYS A 16 -33.13 -13.35 16.20
N GLU A 17 -34.29 -13.02 16.80
CA GLU A 17 -34.57 -11.70 17.37
C GLU A 17 -33.54 -11.32 18.45
N PHE A 18 -33.21 -12.28 19.32
CA PHE A 18 -32.21 -12.08 20.36
C PHE A 18 -30.82 -11.80 19.77
N CYS A 19 -30.34 -12.65 18.86
CA CYS A 19 -29.02 -12.49 18.24
C CYS A 19 -28.93 -11.20 17.43
N THR A 20 -29.96 -10.88 16.63
CA THR A 20 -30.06 -9.63 15.87
C THR A 20 -29.97 -8.43 16.81
N GLY A 21 -30.86 -8.39 17.83
CA GLY A 21 -30.90 -7.29 18.78
C GLY A 21 -29.64 -7.15 19.63
N PHE A 22 -28.94 -8.26 19.92
CA PHE A 22 -27.65 -8.24 20.61
C PHE A 22 -26.55 -7.67 19.71
N LEU A 23 -26.40 -8.18 18.49
CA LEU A 23 -25.36 -7.73 17.55
C LEU A 23 -25.55 -6.26 17.17
N ASP A 24 -26.79 -5.82 16.92
CA ASP A 24 -27.11 -4.43 16.58
C ASP A 24 -26.65 -3.45 17.66
N LYS A 25 -26.98 -3.76 18.92
CA LYS A 25 -26.74 -2.88 20.07
C LYS A 25 -25.37 -3.06 20.70
N PHE A 26 -24.62 -4.07 20.30
CA PHE A 26 -23.29 -4.31 20.84
C PHE A 26 -22.38 -3.12 20.48
N GLU A 27 -21.80 -2.51 21.50
CA GLU A 27 -20.87 -1.39 21.37
C GLU A 27 -19.63 -1.62 22.25
N ILE A 28 -18.45 -1.25 21.74
CA ILE A 28 -17.22 -1.28 22.53
C ILE A 28 -16.92 0.11 23.09
N SER A 29 -16.97 0.23 24.41
CA SER A 29 -16.48 1.42 25.13
C SER A 29 -14.99 1.27 25.44
N ILE A 30 -14.17 2.20 24.95
CA ILE A 30 -12.76 2.31 25.33
C ILE A 30 -12.64 3.40 26.38
N GLU A 31 -12.37 3.00 27.62
CA GLU A 31 -12.06 3.92 28.70
C GLU A 31 -10.56 4.21 28.71
N ILE A 32 -10.18 5.47 28.50
CA ILE A 32 -8.80 5.90 28.69
C ILE A 32 -8.68 6.52 30.08
N PRO A 33 -7.88 5.95 30.99
CA PRO A 33 -7.80 6.43 32.36
C PRO A 33 -7.37 7.89 32.43
N GLU A 34 -8.10 8.70 33.21
CA GLU A 34 -7.90 10.17 33.30
C GLU A 34 -6.47 10.60 33.69
N TYR A 35 -5.70 9.73 34.38
CA TYR A 35 -4.32 10.01 34.78
C TYR A 35 -3.32 9.94 33.62
N THR A 36 -3.69 9.36 32.47
CA THR A 36 -2.91 9.52 31.24
C THR A 36 -3.09 10.96 30.76
N LYS A 37 -2.06 11.79 30.98
CA LYS A 37 -2.04 13.20 30.56
C LYS A 37 -2.62 13.34 29.15
N SER A 38 -3.31 14.45 28.88
CA SER A 38 -3.95 14.81 27.60
C SER A 38 -3.08 14.67 26.32
N ASN A 39 -1.78 14.41 26.48
CA ASN A 39 -0.74 14.21 25.46
C ASN A 39 -0.12 12.81 25.45
N SER A 40 -0.68 11.80 26.12
CA SER A 40 -0.20 10.42 25.96
C SER A 40 -0.41 9.96 24.51
N ILE A 41 0.48 9.09 24.02
CA ILE A 41 0.47 8.64 22.62
C ILE A 41 -0.84 7.89 22.32
N GLU A 42 -1.34 7.13 23.29
CA GLU A 42 -2.58 6.36 23.24
C GLU A 42 -3.79 7.28 23.11
N ASN A 43 -3.86 8.36 23.90
CA ASN A 43 -4.93 9.36 23.81
C ASN A 43 -4.94 10.08 22.46
N ILE A 44 -3.76 10.44 21.95
CA ILE A 44 -3.62 11.08 20.63
C ILE A 44 -4.05 10.09 19.54
N ALA A 45 -3.64 8.83 19.63
CA ALA A 45 -4.00 7.78 18.70
C ALA A 45 -5.52 7.51 18.71
N PHE A 46 -6.15 7.41 19.87
CA PHE A 46 -7.60 7.21 20.00
C PHE A 46 -8.42 8.38 19.43
N ARG A 47 -8.01 9.64 19.68
CA ARG A 47 -8.66 10.81 19.08
C ARG A 47 -8.54 10.82 17.57
N LYS A 48 -7.37 10.42 17.03
CA LYS A 48 -7.16 10.26 15.59
C LYS A 48 -8.01 9.13 15.02
N TYR A 49 -8.12 8.02 15.75
CA TYR A 49 -8.95 6.87 15.41
C TYR A 49 -10.43 7.25 15.26
N LYS A 50 -11.05 7.90 16.26
CA LYS A 50 -12.47 8.32 16.16
C LYS A 50 -12.71 9.34 15.04
N LYS A 51 -11.73 10.21 14.74
CA LYS A 51 -11.78 11.09 13.55
C LYS A 51 -11.59 10.32 12.24
N GLY A 52 -10.79 9.26 12.28
CA GLY A 52 -10.49 8.39 11.16
C GLY A 52 -11.71 7.59 10.71
N LEU A 53 -12.47 7.01 11.65
CA LEU A 53 -13.71 6.28 11.35
C LEU A 53 -14.69 7.14 10.51
N LYS A 54 -14.92 8.39 10.92
CA LYS A 54 -15.82 9.32 10.22
C LYS A 54 -15.41 9.68 8.78
N LYS A 55 -14.14 9.47 8.43
CA LYS A 55 -13.55 9.88 7.14
C LYS A 55 -12.90 8.72 6.40
N TYR A 56 -13.04 7.49 6.88
CA TYR A 56 -12.31 6.32 6.38
C TYR A 56 -10.80 6.54 6.25
N ASN A 57 -10.19 7.31 7.17
CA ASN A 57 -8.74 7.47 7.18
C ASN A 57 -8.10 6.22 7.80
N PHE A 58 -7.83 5.22 6.96
CA PHE A 58 -7.33 3.92 7.39
C PHE A 58 -6.00 4.03 8.15
N ILE A 59 -5.12 4.97 7.80
CA ILE A 59 -3.87 5.19 8.55
C ILE A 59 -4.16 5.54 10.01
N ASN A 60 -5.05 6.50 10.28
CA ASN A 60 -5.39 6.89 11.64
C ASN A 60 -6.12 5.79 12.39
N ILE A 61 -7.01 5.04 11.71
CA ILE A 61 -7.71 3.90 12.29
C ILE A 61 -6.69 2.85 12.74
N TYR A 62 -5.89 2.35 11.81
CA TYR A 62 -5.00 1.21 12.05
C TYR A 62 -3.73 1.54 12.82
N ASN A 63 -3.26 2.80 12.83
CA ASN A 63 -2.21 3.18 13.78
C ASN A 63 -2.65 2.92 15.22
N PHE A 64 -3.94 3.14 15.54
CA PHE A 64 -4.47 2.86 16.88
C PHE A 64 -4.71 1.36 17.11
N ILE A 65 -5.31 0.67 16.13
CA ILE A 65 -5.54 -0.79 16.21
C ILE A 65 -4.23 -1.56 16.38
N GLU A 66 -3.20 -1.24 15.60
CA GLU A 66 -1.87 -1.87 15.75
C GLU A 66 -1.26 -1.59 17.14
N ILE A 67 -1.49 -0.40 17.73
CA ILE A 67 -1.05 -0.12 19.11
C ILE A 67 -1.77 -1.04 20.09
N LEU A 68 -3.10 -1.15 19.97
CA LEU A 68 -3.92 -2.02 20.84
C LEU A 68 -3.49 -3.49 20.75
N GLU A 69 -3.38 -4.01 19.53
CA GLU A 69 -2.95 -5.40 19.27
C GLU A 69 -1.57 -5.70 19.87
N ASN A 70 -0.63 -4.74 19.81
CA ASN A 70 0.71 -4.91 20.39
C ASN A 70 0.76 -4.73 21.92
N SER A 71 -0.16 -3.96 22.50
CA SER A 71 -0.19 -3.65 23.95
C SER A 71 -0.82 -4.74 24.83
N MET A 72 -1.30 -5.83 24.23
CA MET A 72 -1.97 -6.96 24.88
C MET A 72 -3.21 -6.59 25.69
N HIS A 73 -4.38 -6.63 25.02
CA HIS A 73 -5.62 -7.27 25.46
C HIS A 73 -6.69 -6.94 24.43
N TYR A 74 -6.72 -7.71 23.34
CA TYR A 74 -7.87 -7.68 22.46
C TYR A 74 -9.04 -8.33 23.20
N PRO A 75 -10.18 -7.66 23.39
CA PRO A 75 -11.25 -8.19 24.21
C PRO A 75 -11.93 -9.35 23.48
N GLU A 76 -11.60 -10.59 23.83
CA GLU A 76 -12.37 -11.74 23.35
C GLU A 76 -13.80 -11.66 23.91
N ASN A 77 -14.79 -11.74 23.01
CA ASN A 77 -16.19 -11.83 23.40
C ASN A 77 -16.81 -13.09 22.78
N CYS A 78 -16.69 -14.21 23.51
CA CYS A 78 -17.19 -15.50 23.07
C CYS A 78 -18.69 -15.48 22.73
N PHE A 79 -19.47 -14.63 23.41
CA PHE A 79 -20.91 -14.52 23.19
C PHE A 79 -21.26 -13.76 21.91
N LEU A 80 -20.53 -12.67 21.62
CA LEU A 80 -20.62 -11.98 20.34
C LEU A 80 -20.24 -12.92 19.20
N GLY A 81 -19.17 -13.70 19.37
CA GLY A 81 -18.74 -14.71 18.41
C GLY A 81 -19.82 -15.77 18.16
N PHE A 82 -20.50 -16.24 19.21
CA PHE A 82 -21.62 -17.18 19.10
C PHE A 82 -22.81 -16.58 18.35
N CYS A 83 -23.24 -15.36 18.68
CA CYS A 83 -24.34 -14.70 17.98
C CYS A 83 -23.98 -14.44 16.51
N SER A 84 -22.75 -14.03 16.22
CA SER A 84 -22.26 -13.83 14.86
C SER A 84 -22.27 -15.13 14.06
N TYR A 85 -21.84 -16.24 14.67
CA TYR A 85 -21.89 -17.57 14.05
C TYR A 85 -23.32 -18.01 13.72
N ILE A 86 -24.27 -17.84 14.64
CA ILE A 86 -25.68 -18.17 14.41
C ILE A 86 -26.23 -17.34 13.25
N MET A 87 -26.04 -16.02 13.31
CA MET A 87 -26.58 -15.09 12.31
C MET A 87 -25.95 -15.34 10.93
N LYS A 88 -24.64 -15.48 10.83
CA LYS A 88 -23.98 -15.76 9.54
C LYS A 88 -24.47 -17.06 8.89
N ASN A 89 -24.67 -18.14 9.66
CA ASN A 89 -25.00 -19.45 9.10
C ASN A 89 -26.48 -19.66 8.80
N ASN A 90 -27.37 -18.99 9.54
CA ASN A 90 -28.82 -19.20 9.40
C ASN A 90 -29.55 -17.98 8.82
N TYR A 91 -28.99 -16.77 8.99
CA TYR A 91 -29.62 -15.47 8.68
C TYR A 91 -28.61 -14.51 8.04
N LYS A 92 -27.96 -15.01 6.98
CA LYS A 92 -26.79 -14.34 6.39
C LYS A 92 -27.09 -12.91 5.93
N GLN A 93 -28.23 -12.66 5.29
CA GLN A 93 -28.55 -11.32 4.77
C GLN A 93 -28.71 -10.32 5.92
N GLU A 94 -29.43 -10.71 6.97
CA GLU A 94 -29.54 -9.90 8.18
C GLU A 94 -28.17 -9.67 8.82
N TYR A 95 -27.31 -10.70 8.92
CA TYR A 95 -25.94 -10.52 9.41
C TYR A 95 -25.15 -9.49 8.61
N ILE A 96 -25.26 -9.50 7.27
CA ILE A 96 -24.64 -8.50 6.39
C ILE A 96 -25.24 -7.11 6.62
N GLU A 97 -26.55 -6.99 6.80
CA GLU A 97 -27.22 -5.72 7.12
C GLU A 97 -26.71 -5.12 8.44
N ILE A 98 -26.54 -5.95 9.48
CA ILE A 98 -25.95 -5.52 10.76
C ILE A 98 -24.53 -5.01 10.54
N LEU A 99 -23.68 -5.78 9.85
CA LEU A 99 -22.31 -5.38 9.53
C LEU A 99 -22.25 -4.08 8.71
N ASN A 100 -23.23 -3.86 7.82
CA ASN A 100 -23.32 -2.64 7.04
C ASN A 100 -23.59 -1.38 7.87
N GLN A 101 -24.20 -1.54 9.05
CA GLN A 101 -24.52 -0.45 9.96
C GLN A 101 -23.41 -0.17 10.99
N LYS A 102 -22.44 -1.07 11.15
CA LYS A 102 -21.36 -0.89 12.14
C LYS A 102 -20.34 0.16 11.69
N GLU A 103 -20.10 1.13 12.58
CA GLU A 103 -19.15 2.23 12.34
C GLU A 103 -17.80 2.05 13.04
N ASP A 104 -17.70 1.11 14.00
CA ASP A 104 -16.50 0.87 14.79
C ASP A 104 -15.77 -0.40 14.35
N ILE A 105 -14.49 -0.25 14.02
CA ILE A 105 -13.68 -1.36 13.50
C ILE A 105 -13.45 -2.47 14.53
N LEU A 106 -13.42 -2.16 15.83
CA LEU A 106 -13.19 -3.16 16.87
C LEU A 106 -14.40 -4.09 16.99
N GLU A 107 -15.60 -3.54 16.86
CA GLU A 107 -16.84 -4.32 16.83
C GLU A 107 -16.87 -5.23 15.60
N ILE A 108 -16.55 -4.67 14.43
CA ILE A 108 -16.44 -5.42 13.17
C ILE A 108 -15.46 -6.58 13.31
N GLN A 109 -14.25 -6.31 13.83
CA GLN A 109 -13.22 -7.32 14.02
C GLN A 109 -13.69 -8.47 14.92
N LEU A 110 -14.38 -8.19 16.04
CA LEU A 110 -14.91 -9.24 16.90
C LEU A 110 -16.09 -10.00 16.27
N MET A 111 -16.92 -9.33 15.47
CA MET A 111 -18.03 -9.98 14.77
C MET A 111 -17.55 -10.98 13.72
N ILE A 112 -16.42 -10.69 13.06
CA ILE A 112 -15.88 -11.54 11.99
C ILE A 112 -14.74 -12.47 12.45
N SER A 113 -14.26 -12.36 13.70
CA SER A 113 -13.05 -13.05 14.17
C SER A 113 -13.14 -14.58 14.11
N ASN A 114 -14.35 -15.13 14.18
CA ASN A 114 -14.61 -16.56 14.20
C ASN A 114 -15.02 -17.14 12.85
N LEU A 115 -15.02 -16.31 11.80
CA LEU A 115 -15.34 -16.76 10.45
C LEU A 115 -14.14 -17.45 9.81
N GLU A 116 -14.39 -18.55 9.12
CA GLU A 116 -13.38 -19.21 8.30
C GLU A 116 -13.02 -18.36 7.07
N GLU A 117 -11.89 -18.66 6.43
CA GLU A 117 -11.38 -17.90 5.27
C GLU A 117 -12.46 -17.71 4.16
N ASN A 118 -13.15 -18.77 3.76
CA ASN A 118 -14.19 -18.67 2.73
C ASN A 118 -15.38 -17.82 3.17
N GLU A 119 -15.74 -17.87 4.45
CA GLU A 119 -16.84 -17.11 5.03
C GLU A 119 -16.50 -15.62 5.12
N LEU A 120 -15.26 -15.29 5.46
CA LEU A 120 -14.75 -13.91 5.46
C LEU A 120 -14.81 -13.30 4.05
N ILE A 121 -14.40 -14.06 3.03
CA ILE A 121 -14.46 -13.61 1.63
C ILE A 121 -15.91 -13.37 1.23
N GLU A 122 -16.81 -14.29 1.57
CA GLU A 122 -18.24 -14.17 1.27
C GLU A 122 -18.85 -12.91 1.90
N VAL A 123 -18.55 -12.66 3.18
CA VAL A 123 -18.96 -11.44 3.88
C VAL A 123 -18.38 -10.18 3.23
N GLY A 124 -17.09 -10.19 2.89
CA GLY A 124 -16.40 -9.06 2.27
C GLY A 124 -16.95 -8.69 0.88
N LYS A 125 -17.51 -9.65 0.14
CA LYS A 125 -18.14 -9.41 -1.16
C LYS A 125 -19.53 -8.81 -1.04
N GLU A 126 -20.32 -9.24 -0.05
CA GLU A 126 -21.73 -8.86 0.06
C GLU A 126 -21.95 -7.58 0.87
N THR A 127 -21.04 -7.26 1.79
CA THR A 127 -21.12 -6.01 2.55
C THR A 127 -20.91 -4.79 1.65
N SER A 128 -21.60 -3.69 1.97
CA SER A 128 -21.32 -2.35 1.43
C SER A 128 -20.37 -1.55 2.32
N ASN A 129 -20.00 -2.05 3.50
CA ASN A 129 -19.19 -1.33 4.47
C ASN A 129 -17.68 -1.50 4.21
N TYR A 130 -17.02 -0.40 3.85
CA TYR A 130 -15.57 -0.40 3.57
C TYR A 130 -14.71 -0.79 4.77
N LEU A 131 -15.16 -0.60 6.01
CA LEU A 131 -14.44 -1.06 7.20
C LEU A 131 -14.41 -2.59 7.26
N VAL A 132 -15.53 -3.25 6.97
CA VAL A 132 -15.63 -4.72 6.91
C VAL A 132 -14.76 -5.25 5.78
N LYS A 133 -14.89 -4.67 4.58
CA LYS A 133 -14.05 -5.08 3.43
C LYS A 133 -12.56 -4.95 3.75
N PHE A 134 -12.18 -3.88 4.43
CA PHE A 134 -10.79 -3.64 4.80
C PHE A 134 -10.30 -4.72 5.76
N GLU A 135 -11.06 -5.06 6.81
CA GLU A 135 -10.65 -6.11 7.75
C GLU A 135 -10.54 -7.48 7.09
N VAL A 136 -11.45 -7.81 6.19
CA VAL A 136 -11.35 -9.03 5.37
C VAL A 136 -10.01 -9.03 4.64
N ILE A 137 -9.71 -7.98 3.86
CA ILE A 137 -8.44 -7.86 3.12
C ILE A 137 -7.22 -7.93 4.07
N ARG A 138 -7.26 -7.21 5.20
CA ARG A 138 -6.19 -7.17 6.20
C ARG A 138 -5.96 -8.54 6.82
N HIS A 139 -7.00 -9.30 7.11
CA HIS A 139 -6.91 -10.67 7.62
C HIS A 139 -6.08 -11.55 6.66
N PHE A 140 -6.39 -11.52 5.36
CA PHE A 140 -5.66 -12.30 4.36
C PHE A 140 -4.21 -11.86 4.17
N ILE A 141 -3.96 -10.55 4.15
CA ILE A 141 -2.61 -10.00 3.99
C ILE A 141 -1.73 -10.30 5.22
N ASN A 142 -2.32 -10.26 6.43
CA ASN A 142 -1.59 -10.45 7.69
C ASN A 142 -1.38 -11.91 8.07
N ASN A 143 -2.16 -12.85 7.53
CA ASN A 143 -2.08 -14.24 7.93
C ASN A 143 -0.70 -14.82 7.55
N ARG A 144 0.18 -15.00 8.54
CA ARG A 144 1.60 -15.35 8.35
C ARG A 144 1.81 -16.81 7.98
N THR A 145 0.78 -17.65 8.12
CA THR A 145 0.91 -19.12 8.21
C THR A 145 0.66 -19.87 6.91
N LYS A 146 0.16 -19.22 5.85
CA LYS A 146 -0.01 -19.85 4.53
C LYS A 146 0.51 -18.94 3.44
N GLN A 147 1.30 -19.48 2.51
CA GLN A 147 1.35 -18.90 1.18
C GLN A 147 -0.11 -18.89 0.68
N ILE A 148 -0.60 -17.75 0.18
CA ILE A 148 -1.90 -17.75 -0.49
C ILE A 148 -1.63 -18.39 -1.85
N GLU A 149 -1.59 -19.72 -1.88
CA GLU A 149 -1.35 -20.51 -3.09
C GLU A 149 -2.63 -20.72 -3.89
N ASN A 150 -3.79 -20.49 -3.26
CA ASN A 150 -5.07 -20.62 -3.93
C ASN A 150 -5.36 -19.38 -4.79
N GLU A 151 -5.15 -19.51 -6.10
CA GLU A 151 -5.46 -18.48 -7.10
C GLU A 151 -6.92 -18.01 -7.05
N GLU A 152 -7.87 -18.88 -6.69
CA GLU A 152 -9.28 -18.51 -6.56
C GLU A 152 -9.51 -17.51 -5.42
N ILE A 153 -8.87 -17.75 -4.27
CA ILE A 153 -8.92 -16.82 -3.13
C ILE A 153 -8.30 -15.47 -3.49
N LEU A 154 -7.16 -15.47 -4.21
CA LEU A 154 -6.53 -14.23 -4.67
C LEU A 154 -7.44 -13.42 -5.60
N LEU A 155 -8.15 -14.11 -6.49
CA LEU A 155 -9.07 -13.49 -7.43
C LEU A 155 -10.29 -12.88 -6.71
N GLU A 156 -10.84 -13.58 -5.72
CA GLU A 156 -11.96 -13.06 -4.93
C GLU A 156 -11.54 -11.86 -4.08
N ILE A 157 -10.34 -11.89 -3.46
CA ILE A 157 -9.81 -10.74 -2.72
C ILE A 157 -9.49 -9.57 -3.65
N SER A 158 -8.99 -9.84 -4.85
CA SER A 158 -8.77 -8.80 -5.88
C SER A 158 -10.07 -8.08 -6.22
N ARG A 159 -11.19 -8.80 -6.37
CA ARG A 159 -12.51 -8.22 -6.61
C ARG A 159 -12.97 -7.31 -5.46
N ILE A 160 -12.74 -7.72 -4.22
CA ILE A 160 -13.04 -6.88 -3.04
C ILE A 160 -12.19 -5.61 -3.05
N ILE A 161 -10.90 -5.69 -3.43
CA ILE A 161 -10.03 -4.50 -3.55
C ILE A 161 -10.51 -3.58 -4.67
N VAL A 162 -10.93 -4.12 -5.82
CA VAL A 162 -11.49 -3.33 -6.94
C VAL A 162 -12.72 -2.52 -6.48
N ASP A 163 -13.52 -3.01 -5.53
CA ASP A 163 -14.65 -2.22 -4.99
C ASP A 163 -14.23 -0.93 -4.28
N PHE A 164 -13.04 -0.85 -3.69
CA PHE A 164 -12.53 0.39 -3.12
C PHE A 164 -12.26 1.44 -4.19
N SER A 165 -11.93 1.00 -5.42
CA SER A 165 -11.60 1.88 -6.54
C SER A 165 -12.81 2.66 -7.07
N LYS A 166 -14.03 2.23 -6.72
CA LYS A 166 -15.30 2.89 -7.10
C LYS A 166 -15.51 4.25 -6.44
N ASP A 167 -14.91 4.50 -5.28
CA ASP A 167 -14.90 5.80 -4.62
C ASP A 167 -13.45 6.32 -4.51
N GLU A 168 -13.19 7.47 -5.14
CA GLU A 168 -11.85 8.04 -5.23
C GLU A 168 -11.23 8.37 -3.87
N ASN A 169 -12.02 8.86 -2.90
CA ASN A 169 -11.51 9.20 -1.58
C ASN A 169 -11.15 7.95 -0.80
N ILE A 170 -12.02 6.94 -0.83
CA ILE A 170 -11.80 5.64 -0.19
C ILE A 170 -10.58 4.95 -0.82
N TRP A 171 -10.49 4.93 -2.15
CA TRP A 171 -9.35 4.37 -2.88
C TRP A 171 -8.03 5.03 -2.50
N THR A 172 -8.03 6.36 -2.42
CA THR A 172 -6.83 7.13 -2.04
C THR A 172 -6.38 6.81 -0.62
N GLU A 173 -7.29 6.78 0.35
CA GLU A 173 -6.94 6.43 1.74
C GLU A 173 -6.49 4.98 1.87
N PHE A 174 -7.14 4.06 1.14
CA PHE A 174 -6.79 2.64 1.10
C PHE A 174 -5.36 2.44 0.55
N MET A 175 -5.06 3.05 -0.59
CA MET A 175 -3.74 2.97 -1.20
C MET A 175 -2.67 3.64 -0.33
N ARG A 176 -2.97 4.78 0.27
CA ARG A 176 -2.04 5.46 1.16
C ARG A 176 -1.66 4.58 2.35
N TYR A 177 -2.57 3.77 2.88
CA TYR A 177 -2.26 2.84 3.97
C TYR A 177 -1.24 1.77 3.55
N TYR A 178 -1.52 1.02 2.48
CA TYR A 178 -0.67 -0.11 2.08
C TYR A 178 0.65 0.34 1.42
N LEU A 179 0.64 1.44 0.68
CA LEU A 179 1.84 1.96 0.00
C LEU A 179 2.82 2.69 0.93
N ARG A 180 2.41 3.02 2.18
CA ARG A 180 3.26 3.71 3.15
C ARG A 180 4.49 2.90 3.56
N PHE A 181 4.32 1.59 3.73
CA PHE A 181 5.38 0.67 4.16
C PHE A 181 5.29 -0.68 3.43
N PRO A 182 5.75 -0.76 2.16
CA PRO A 182 5.57 -1.95 1.33
C PRO A 182 6.08 -3.26 1.94
N ILE A 183 7.19 -3.21 2.69
CA ILE A 183 7.78 -4.38 3.38
C ILE A 183 6.81 -5.03 4.37
N ARG A 184 5.89 -4.27 4.97
CA ARG A 184 4.93 -4.82 5.92
C ARG A 184 3.87 -5.69 5.23
N TRP A 185 3.62 -5.44 3.95
CA TRP A 185 2.46 -5.98 3.24
C TRP A 185 2.85 -6.67 1.91
N PRO A 186 3.88 -7.53 1.84
CA PRO A 186 4.34 -8.09 0.56
C PRO A 186 3.23 -8.82 -0.21
N LYS A 187 2.31 -9.48 0.50
CA LYS A 187 1.15 -10.17 -0.12
C LYS A 187 0.18 -9.20 -0.81
N PHE A 188 0.00 -7.99 -0.28
CA PHE A 188 -0.83 -6.97 -0.91
C PHE A 188 -0.33 -6.65 -2.32
N PHE A 189 0.98 -6.56 -2.49
CA PHE A 189 1.62 -6.21 -3.76
C PHE A 189 1.50 -7.29 -4.82
N VAL A 190 1.40 -8.56 -4.42
CA VAL A 190 1.06 -9.67 -5.33
C VAL A 190 -0.37 -9.51 -5.84
N ILE A 191 -1.32 -9.28 -4.93
CA ILE A 191 -2.75 -9.09 -5.26
C ILE A 191 -2.94 -7.82 -6.09
N LEU A 192 -2.25 -6.74 -5.74
CA LEU A 192 -2.29 -5.47 -6.48
C LEU A 192 -1.91 -5.67 -7.95
N GLY A 193 -0.93 -6.52 -8.25
CA GLY A 193 -0.55 -6.85 -9.62
C GLY A 193 -1.70 -7.44 -10.46
N GLN A 194 -2.64 -8.15 -9.83
CA GLN A 194 -3.87 -8.64 -10.47
C GLN A 194 -4.91 -7.52 -10.60
N VAL A 195 -5.13 -6.77 -9.51
CA VAL A 195 -6.07 -5.63 -9.45
C VAL A 195 -5.80 -4.59 -10.53
N LEU A 196 -4.52 -4.35 -10.87
CA LEU A 196 -4.15 -3.40 -11.93
C LEU A 196 -4.84 -3.69 -13.27
N LYS A 197 -5.20 -4.94 -13.56
CA LYS A 197 -5.86 -5.36 -14.81
C LYS A 197 -7.34 -4.95 -14.87
N ASP A 198 -7.96 -4.72 -13.71
CA ASP A 198 -9.41 -4.51 -13.57
C ASP A 198 -9.79 -3.07 -13.19
N ILE A 199 -8.80 -2.17 -13.07
CA ILE A 199 -9.02 -0.76 -12.74
C ILE A 199 -8.66 0.14 -13.93
N ASN A 200 -9.23 1.34 -13.98
CA ASN A 200 -8.97 2.27 -15.08
C ASN A 200 -7.74 3.15 -14.81
N LYS A 201 -7.35 3.92 -15.83
CA LYS A 201 -6.18 4.80 -15.78
C LYS A 201 -6.17 5.77 -14.59
N LYS A 202 -7.31 6.36 -14.25
CA LYS A 202 -7.43 7.32 -13.14
C LYS A 202 -7.08 6.67 -11.80
N GLU A 203 -7.56 5.45 -11.57
CA GLU A 203 -7.24 4.72 -10.33
C GLU A 203 -5.78 4.27 -10.28
N ILE A 204 -5.19 3.91 -11.43
CA ILE A 204 -3.74 3.65 -11.55
C ILE A 204 -2.94 4.91 -11.21
N GLU A 205 -3.35 6.09 -11.71
CA GLU A 205 -2.67 7.34 -11.40
C GLU A 205 -2.68 7.66 -9.89
N ILE A 206 -3.74 7.29 -9.16
CA ILE A 206 -3.80 7.43 -7.71
C ILE A 206 -2.77 6.52 -7.03
N ILE A 207 -2.67 5.25 -7.44
CA ILE A 207 -1.64 4.32 -6.94
C ILE A 207 -0.24 4.92 -7.16
N LEU A 208 0.03 5.40 -8.38
CA LEU A 208 1.33 5.98 -8.73
C LEU A 208 1.63 7.28 -7.98
N LYS A 209 0.62 8.07 -7.61
CA LYS A 209 0.80 9.28 -6.79
C LYS A 209 1.09 8.95 -5.32
N GLU A 210 0.45 7.91 -4.78
CA GLU A 210 0.60 7.52 -3.38
C GLU A 210 1.80 6.59 -3.13
N LEU A 211 2.38 5.97 -4.18
CA LEU A 211 3.62 5.21 -4.07
C LEU A 211 4.73 6.09 -3.51
N LYS A 212 5.30 5.70 -2.36
CA LYS A 212 6.46 6.38 -1.78
C LYS A 212 7.69 6.12 -2.64
N ILE A 213 8.42 7.18 -2.97
CA ILE A 213 9.73 7.09 -3.61
C ILE A 213 10.77 7.26 -2.51
N ASP A 214 11.50 6.18 -2.19
CA ASP A 214 12.51 6.19 -1.13
C ASP A 214 13.91 5.99 -1.70
N VAL A 215 14.78 6.90 -1.32
CA VAL A 215 16.21 6.97 -1.65
C VAL A 215 17.06 6.08 -0.73
N HIS A 216 16.45 5.42 0.27
CA HIS A 216 17.07 4.48 1.19
C HIS A 216 16.42 3.10 1.15
N SER A 217 15.72 2.77 0.05
CA SER A 217 14.99 1.52 0.00
C SER A 217 15.92 0.31 0.20
N SER A 218 15.39 -0.70 0.88
CA SER A 218 16.02 -2.02 0.91
C SER A 218 15.78 -2.74 -0.42
N TYR A 219 16.68 -3.65 -0.78
CA TYR A 219 16.53 -4.56 -1.92
C TYR A 219 15.19 -5.30 -1.93
N LYS A 220 14.64 -5.61 -0.75
CA LYS A 220 13.34 -6.25 -0.60
C LYS A 220 12.20 -5.40 -1.15
N ILE A 221 12.22 -4.07 -0.96
CA ILE A 221 11.20 -3.16 -1.51
C ILE A 221 11.28 -3.15 -3.04
N LEU A 222 12.50 -3.09 -3.58
CA LEU A 222 12.74 -3.11 -5.03
C LEU A 222 12.14 -4.36 -5.68
N ASN A 223 12.34 -5.53 -5.08
CA ASN A 223 11.77 -6.77 -5.59
C ASN A 223 10.24 -6.78 -5.52
N ILE A 224 9.65 -6.34 -4.41
CA ILE A 224 8.19 -6.27 -4.26
C ILE A 224 7.57 -5.38 -5.36
N ILE A 225 8.14 -4.19 -5.58
CA ILE A 225 7.66 -3.26 -6.62
C ILE A 225 7.86 -3.87 -8.01
N LYS A 226 8.99 -4.55 -8.26
CA LYS A 226 9.28 -5.23 -9.53
C LYS A 226 8.28 -6.34 -9.82
N GLU A 227 7.89 -7.11 -8.81
CA GLU A 227 6.93 -8.21 -8.94
C GLU A 227 5.50 -7.71 -9.19
N THR A 228 5.10 -6.58 -8.57
CA THR A 228 3.79 -5.96 -8.84
C THR A 228 3.71 -5.35 -10.23
N PHE A 229 4.76 -4.61 -10.62
CA PHE A 229 4.82 -3.86 -11.85
C PHE A 229 5.64 -4.62 -12.90
N THR A 230 5.16 -5.83 -13.22
CA THR A 230 5.75 -6.68 -14.26
C THR A 230 5.77 -5.96 -15.61
N GLN A 231 6.62 -6.41 -16.52
CA GLN A 231 6.72 -5.82 -17.85
C GLN A 231 5.39 -5.85 -18.64
N GLU A 232 4.56 -6.86 -18.41
CA GLU A 232 3.20 -6.95 -18.95
C GLU A 232 2.30 -5.82 -18.40
N ASN A 233 2.24 -5.67 -17.08
CA ASN A 233 1.46 -4.60 -16.42
C ASN A 233 1.96 -3.21 -16.82
N MET A 234 3.28 -3.06 -16.97
CA MET A 234 3.92 -1.81 -17.36
C MET A 234 3.57 -1.39 -18.80
N ASN A 235 3.62 -2.34 -19.74
CA ASN A 235 3.28 -2.09 -21.14
C ASN A 235 1.82 -1.73 -21.36
N ASN A 236 0.91 -2.46 -20.71
CA ASN A 236 -0.52 -2.41 -21.03
C ASN A 236 -1.31 -1.42 -20.17
N LEU A 237 -0.91 -1.20 -18.91
CA LEU A 237 -1.77 -0.54 -17.91
C LEU A 237 -1.13 0.73 -17.34
N ILE A 238 0.17 0.71 -17.07
CA ILE A 238 0.88 1.87 -16.50
C ILE A 238 1.29 2.84 -17.59
N GLY A 239 1.69 2.34 -18.76
CA GLY A 239 1.81 3.07 -20.02
C GLY A 239 2.19 4.55 -19.86
N ASP A 240 1.28 5.43 -20.25
CA ASP A 240 1.49 6.89 -20.25
C ASP A 240 1.52 7.51 -18.84
N SER A 241 0.94 6.83 -17.84
CA SER A 241 0.93 7.29 -16.44
C SER A 241 2.28 7.09 -15.75
N SER A 242 3.20 6.31 -16.34
CA SER A 242 4.58 6.17 -15.84
C SER A 242 5.33 7.50 -15.74
N LYS A 243 4.93 8.51 -16.53
CA LYS A 243 5.47 9.88 -16.43
C LYS A 243 5.28 10.49 -15.03
N ILE A 244 4.20 10.17 -14.33
CA ILE A 244 3.94 10.66 -12.96
C ILE A 244 5.05 10.24 -12.00
N ILE A 245 5.47 8.97 -12.07
CA ILE A 245 6.58 8.47 -11.24
C ILE A 245 7.89 9.10 -11.66
N TYR A 246 8.12 9.23 -12.98
CA TYR A 246 9.32 9.88 -13.51
C TYR A 246 9.48 11.31 -12.99
N ASP A 247 8.43 12.13 -13.10
CA ASP A 247 8.46 13.54 -12.69
C ASP A 247 8.69 13.67 -11.18
N ARG A 248 8.00 12.86 -10.36
CA ARG A 248 8.19 12.82 -8.90
C ARG A 248 9.58 12.33 -8.51
N TRP A 249 10.11 11.33 -9.21
CA TRP A 249 11.45 10.80 -8.99
C TRP A 249 12.52 11.84 -9.31
N LYS A 250 12.39 12.52 -10.46
CA LYS A 250 13.28 13.60 -10.86
C LYS A 250 13.26 14.73 -9.84
N ASP A 251 12.07 15.18 -9.42
CA ASP A 251 11.90 16.20 -8.39
C ASP A 251 12.57 15.79 -7.06
N CYS A 252 12.36 14.53 -6.65
CA CYS A 252 12.99 13.98 -5.45
C CYS A 252 14.53 14.07 -5.49
N ILE A 253 15.15 13.82 -6.65
CA ILE A 253 16.59 13.92 -6.83
C ILE A 253 17.06 15.38 -6.87
N GLU A 254 16.45 16.20 -7.74
CA GLU A 254 16.88 17.59 -7.97
C GLU A 254 16.71 18.44 -6.71
N ASN A 255 15.54 18.33 -6.08
CA ASN A 255 15.14 19.13 -4.91
C ASN A 255 15.44 18.45 -3.57
N SER A 256 16.16 17.33 -3.57
CA SER A 256 16.62 16.72 -2.31
C SER A 256 17.41 17.72 -1.47
N LYS A 257 16.99 17.93 -0.22
CA LYS A 257 17.75 18.72 0.78
C LYS A 257 18.93 17.94 1.35
N ASP A 258 18.98 16.64 1.08
CA ASP A 258 20.04 15.76 1.55
C ASP A 258 21.31 16.05 0.73
N GLU A 259 22.33 16.61 1.36
CA GLU A 259 23.62 16.95 0.75
C GLU A 259 24.46 15.68 0.53
N ARG A 260 23.89 14.73 -0.21
CA ARG A 260 24.49 13.42 -0.45
C ARG A 260 25.76 13.53 -1.27
N VAL A 261 26.76 12.78 -0.84
CA VAL A 261 28.04 12.60 -1.55
C VAL A 261 28.00 11.36 -2.47
N SER A 262 26.83 10.74 -2.67
CA SER A 262 26.65 9.59 -3.57
C SER A 262 25.48 9.76 -4.54
N ILE A 263 25.47 8.94 -5.59
CA ILE A 263 24.38 8.85 -6.56
C ILE A 263 23.10 8.30 -5.92
N ILE A 264 21.95 8.82 -6.36
CA ILE A 264 20.63 8.51 -5.82
C ILE A 264 19.96 7.45 -6.70
N LEU A 265 19.82 6.25 -6.15
CA LEU A 265 18.92 5.21 -6.66
C LEU A 265 17.70 5.13 -5.75
N THR A 266 16.54 4.89 -6.34
CA THR A 266 15.26 4.80 -5.62
C THR A 266 14.58 3.48 -5.90
N ASP A 267 13.67 3.09 -5.02
CA ASP A 267 12.75 1.96 -5.22
C ASP A 267 11.91 2.04 -6.51
N ALA A 268 11.66 3.25 -7.02
CA ALA A 268 10.92 3.48 -8.26
C ALA A 268 11.72 3.35 -9.57
N ILE A 269 13.03 3.04 -9.52
CA ILE A 269 13.94 3.16 -10.68
C ILE A 269 13.51 2.30 -11.89
N ASN A 270 12.90 1.14 -11.67
CA ASN A 270 12.43 0.29 -12.76
C ASN A 270 11.30 0.95 -13.56
N ILE A 271 10.41 1.69 -12.88
CA ILE A 271 9.30 2.42 -13.52
C ILE A 271 9.85 3.61 -14.31
N VAL A 272 10.86 4.30 -13.75
CA VAL A 272 11.58 5.40 -14.38
C VAL A 272 12.26 4.92 -15.67
N ILE A 273 13.03 3.83 -15.62
CA ILE A 273 13.72 3.26 -16.79
C ILE A 273 12.71 2.84 -17.86
N PHE A 274 11.61 2.21 -17.47
CA PHE A 274 10.55 1.85 -18.40
C PHE A 274 10.00 3.07 -19.16
N TYR A 275 9.68 4.15 -18.44
CA TYR A 275 9.22 5.40 -19.06
C TYR A 275 10.26 5.94 -20.05
N ILE A 276 11.53 6.01 -19.65
CA ILE A 276 12.62 6.53 -20.48
C ILE A 276 12.78 5.73 -21.78
N ILE A 277 12.79 4.40 -21.69
CA ILE A 277 13.01 3.53 -22.86
C ILE A 277 11.78 3.48 -23.77
N LYS A 278 10.58 3.39 -23.19
CA LYS A 278 9.36 3.02 -23.94
C LYS A 278 8.43 4.18 -24.26
N ARG A 279 8.50 5.30 -23.52
CA ARG A 279 7.46 6.35 -23.56
C ARG A 279 8.00 7.76 -23.79
N MET A 280 9.19 8.07 -23.29
CA MET A 280 9.82 9.39 -23.50
C MET A 280 10.04 9.65 -25.00
N SER A 281 9.74 10.86 -25.47
CA SER A 281 9.97 11.21 -26.89
C SER A 281 11.48 11.36 -27.17
N ASN A 282 11.89 11.24 -28.44
CA ASN A 282 13.29 11.49 -28.81
C ASN A 282 13.71 12.93 -28.50
N GLU A 283 12.84 13.91 -28.79
CA GLU A 283 13.10 15.33 -28.53
C GLU A 283 13.30 15.60 -27.03
N GLU A 284 12.40 15.07 -26.18
CA GLU A 284 12.51 15.19 -24.72
C GLU A 284 13.80 14.52 -24.22
N PHE A 285 14.10 13.32 -24.71
CA PHE A 285 15.31 12.59 -24.35
C PHE A 285 16.60 13.34 -24.70
N GLU A 286 16.73 13.81 -25.94
CA GLU A 286 17.91 14.52 -26.45
C GLU A 286 18.10 15.84 -25.69
N SER A 287 17.04 16.64 -25.57
CA SER A 287 17.06 17.90 -24.85
C SER A 287 17.51 17.74 -23.39
N MET A 288 17.00 16.71 -22.70
CA MET A 288 17.40 16.43 -21.32
C MET A 288 18.85 15.96 -21.21
N CYS A 289 19.30 15.09 -22.12
CA CYS A 289 20.68 14.62 -22.13
C CYS A 289 21.66 15.77 -22.35
N GLU A 290 21.39 16.66 -23.31
CA GLU A 290 22.20 17.85 -23.57
C GLU A 290 22.25 18.78 -22.37
N ALA A 291 21.10 19.06 -21.75
CA ALA A 291 21.02 19.91 -20.57
C ALA A 291 21.91 19.40 -19.42
N TYR A 292 21.79 18.13 -19.05
CA TYR A 292 22.59 17.57 -17.95
C TYR A 292 24.07 17.43 -18.30
N LYS A 293 24.43 17.07 -19.54
CA LYS A 293 25.83 17.04 -19.98
C LYS A 293 26.45 18.43 -19.91
N LYS A 294 25.71 19.46 -20.33
CA LYS A 294 26.15 20.86 -20.23
C LYS A 294 26.37 21.28 -18.78
N GLU A 295 25.39 21.04 -17.91
CA GLU A 295 25.51 21.35 -16.47
C GLU A 295 26.72 20.66 -15.81
N LEU A 296 26.99 19.40 -16.16
CA LEU A 296 28.14 18.66 -15.66
C LEU A 296 29.47 19.23 -16.16
N ASN A 297 29.56 19.59 -17.45
CA ASN A 297 30.75 20.20 -18.04
C ASN A 297 31.03 21.60 -17.47
N GLU A 298 29.97 22.34 -17.16
CA GLU A 298 30.04 23.70 -16.62
C GLU A 298 30.15 23.72 -15.09
N ILE A 299 30.30 22.56 -14.41
CA ILE A 299 30.27 22.51 -12.94
C ILE A 299 31.30 23.43 -12.28
N ASN A 300 32.47 23.62 -12.89
CA ASN A 300 33.51 24.51 -12.36
C ASN A 300 33.14 26.00 -12.46
N ASN A 301 32.14 26.34 -13.27
CA ASN A 301 31.67 27.71 -13.51
C ASN A 301 30.58 28.13 -12.50
N TYR A 302 30.03 27.18 -11.73
CA TYR A 302 29.06 27.47 -10.68
C TYR A 302 29.76 27.78 -9.36
N TRP A 303 29.21 28.75 -8.63
CA TRP A 303 29.63 29.02 -7.26
C TRP A 303 28.94 28.04 -6.29
N PHE A 304 29.72 27.38 -5.45
CA PHE A 304 29.24 26.52 -4.37
C PHE A 304 29.82 26.98 -3.04
N GLU A 305 29.02 26.90 -1.99
CA GLU A 305 29.46 27.27 -0.64
C GLU A 305 30.62 26.41 -0.13
N ASN A 306 30.62 25.11 -0.48
CA ASN A 306 31.65 24.16 -0.10
C ASN A 306 31.73 22.99 -1.10
N SER A 307 32.74 22.14 -0.94
CA SER A 307 32.98 20.97 -1.79
C SER A 307 31.87 19.91 -1.70
N VAL A 308 31.20 19.80 -0.54
CA VAL A 308 30.10 18.84 -0.33
C VAL A 308 28.90 19.23 -1.18
N LYS A 309 28.50 20.51 -1.19
CA LYS A 309 27.41 21.02 -2.05
C LYS A 309 27.72 20.86 -3.53
N ARG A 310 28.97 21.12 -3.93
CA ARG A 310 29.43 20.87 -5.30
C ARG A 310 29.31 19.39 -5.67
N MET A 311 29.74 18.49 -4.80
CA MET A 311 29.66 17.04 -5.04
C MET A 311 28.22 16.55 -5.07
N SER A 312 27.37 17.05 -4.17
CA SER A 312 25.94 16.74 -4.16
C SER A 312 25.25 17.18 -5.45
N TYR A 313 25.55 18.41 -5.92
CA TYR A 313 25.06 18.88 -7.22
C TYR A 313 25.51 17.96 -8.35
N TYR A 314 26.79 17.63 -8.42
CA TYR A 314 27.33 16.69 -9.42
C TYR A 314 26.57 15.35 -9.40
N ASN A 315 26.45 14.73 -8.21
CA ASN A 315 25.84 13.42 -8.07
C ASN A 315 24.35 13.41 -8.44
N LYS A 316 23.60 14.47 -8.12
CA LYS A 316 22.20 14.59 -8.57
C LYS A 316 22.09 14.55 -10.08
N LYS A 317 22.93 15.32 -10.79
CA LYS A 317 22.91 15.36 -12.25
C LYS A 317 23.36 14.03 -12.87
N VAL A 318 24.39 13.40 -12.30
CA VAL A 318 24.83 12.05 -12.73
C VAL A 318 23.75 10.99 -12.46
N SER A 319 23.01 11.08 -11.35
CA SER A 319 21.91 10.13 -11.03
C SER A 319 20.85 10.12 -12.13
N ILE A 320 20.48 11.30 -12.63
CA ILE A 320 19.46 11.43 -13.68
C ILE A 320 20.03 10.97 -15.02
N LEU A 321 21.24 11.41 -15.36
CA LEU A 321 21.91 11.03 -16.60
C LEU A 321 22.16 9.52 -16.67
N PHE A 322 22.42 8.88 -15.54
CA PHE A 322 22.56 7.43 -15.41
C PHE A 322 21.27 6.71 -15.82
N ALA A 323 20.10 7.14 -15.33
CA ALA A 323 18.82 6.56 -15.74
C ALA A 323 18.53 6.79 -17.24
N LEU A 324 18.86 7.98 -17.77
CA LEU A 324 18.78 8.26 -19.21
C LEU A 324 19.73 7.36 -20.02
N GLY A 325 20.87 6.99 -19.44
CA GLY A 325 21.85 6.08 -20.02
C GLY A 325 21.26 4.75 -20.51
N PHE A 326 20.18 4.26 -19.91
CA PHE A 326 19.50 3.03 -20.36
C PHE A 326 18.95 3.09 -21.79
N ARG A 327 18.78 4.29 -22.37
CA ARG A 327 18.39 4.48 -23.77
C ARG A 327 19.58 4.84 -24.68
N MET A 328 20.75 5.13 -24.11
CA MET A 328 21.95 5.52 -24.87
C MET A 328 22.63 4.32 -25.54
N GLY A 329 23.50 4.61 -26.52
CA GLY A 329 24.38 3.61 -27.12
C GLY A 329 25.38 3.02 -26.10
N LEU A 330 25.91 1.83 -26.41
CA LEU A 330 26.78 1.06 -25.52
C LEU A 330 28.02 1.83 -25.05
N GLU A 331 28.67 2.57 -25.96
CA GLU A 331 29.87 3.35 -25.63
C GLU A 331 29.57 4.43 -24.59
N GLU A 332 28.45 5.13 -24.74
CA GLU A 332 28.07 6.22 -23.85
C GLU A 332 27.55 5.70 -22.51
N ARG A 333 26.85 4.56 -22.52
CA ARG A 333 26.54 3.79 -21.31
C ARG A 333 27.80 3.42 -20.52
N ASN A 334 28.84 2.91 -21.19
CA ASN A 334 30.10 2.56 -20.52
C ASN A 334 30.81 3.78 -19.92
N ARG A 335 30.78 4.93 -20.61
CA ARG A 335 31.33 6.18 -20.05
C ARG A 335 30.56 6.61 -18.79
N LEU A 336 29.24 6.52 -18.82
CA LEU A 336 28.40 6.80 -17.64
C LEU A 336 28.65 5.81 -16.51
N LEU A 337 28.85 4.51 -16.79
CA LEU A 337 29.22 3.51 -15.79
C LEU A 337 30.53 3.89 -15.10
N ILE A 338 31.53 4.30 -15.87
CA ILE A 338 32.82 4.73 -15.31
C ILE A 338 32.66 5.99 -14.45
N MET A 339 31.86 6.97 -14.90
CA MET A 339 31.54 8.16 -14.11
C MET A 339 30.81 7.80 -12.81
N PHE A 340 29.89 6.85 -12.90
CA PHE A 340 29.10 6.33 -11.78
C PHE A 340 29.98 5.58 -10.77
N GLU A 341 30.85 4.68 -11.22
CA GLU A 341 31.81 3.95 -10.38
C GLU A 341 32.81 4.89 -9.68
N LYS A 342 33.20 6.00 -10.34
CA LYS A 342 34.09 7.01 -9.77
C LYS A 342 33.43 7.95 -8.75
N SER A 343 32.11 8.02 -8.70
CA SER A 343 31.36 8.97 -7.87
C SER A 343 31.19 8.56 -6.39
N CYS A 344 31.79 7.45 -5.96
CA CYS A 344 31.81 6.90 -4.59
C CYS A 344 30.45 6.45 -3.99
N LEU A 345 30.52 5.31 -3.29
CA LEU A 345 29.51 4.67 -2.42
C LEU A 345 28.17 4.33 -3.09
N VAL A 346 28.24 3.50 -4.13
CA VAL A 346 27.09 2.68 -4.55
C VAL A 346 27.19 1.36 -3.80
N ARG A 347 26.10 0.92 -3.15
CA ARG A 347 26.09 -0.41 -2.50
C ARG A 347 26.37 -1.46 -3.57
N GLU A 348 27.24 -2.42 -3.27
CA GLU A 348 27.65 -3.48 -4.22
C GLU A 348 26.45 -4.25 -4.80
N GLU A 349 25.39 -4.39 -4.01
CA GLU A 349 24.09 -4.97 -4.39
C GLU A 349 23.36 -4.14 -5.47
N ASP A 350 23.37 -2.80 -5.35
CA ASP A 350 22.75 -1.90 -6.32
C ASP A 350 23.54 -1.90 -7.65
N LEU A 351 24.88 -1.98 -7.56
CA LEU A 351 25.79 -2.15 -8.70
C LEU A 351 25.54 -3.49 -9.43
N ASN A 352 25.27 -4.57 -8.71
CA ASN A 352 24.94 -5.86 -9.32
C ASN A 352 23.57 -5.85 -10.01
N LEU A 353 22.56 -5.22 -9.41
CA LEU A 353 21.24 -5.08 -10.03
C LEU A 353 21.29 -4.22 -11.30
N ILE A 354 22.09 -3.16 -11.27
CA ILE A 354 22.44 -2.36 -12.44
C ILE A 354 23.13 -3.25 -13.46
N LYS A 355 24.26 -3.88 -13.15
CA LYS A 355 25.03 -4.71 -14.10
C LYS A 355 24.18 -5.81 -14.75
N ILE A 356 23.32 -6.48 -14.00
CA ILE A 356 22.40 -7.52 -14.53
C ILE A 356 21.41 -6.92 -15.55
N ASN A 357 20.84 -5.74 -15.26
CA ASN A 357 19.89 -5.08 -16.17
C ASN A 357 20.58 -4.27 -17.30
N TRP A 358 21.84 -3.85 -17.12
CA TRP A 358 22.58 -2.96 -18.03
C TRP A 358 23.44 -3.72 -19.04
N ILE A 359 23.91 -4.93 -18.70
CA ILE A 359 24.70 -5.81 -19.56
C ILE A 359 23.81 -6.88 -20.23
N GLY A 360 22.62 -7.16 -19.68
CA GLY A 360 21.68 -8.15 -20.20
C GLY A 360 20.74 -7.67 -21.32
N GLN A 361 20.85 -6.42 -21.76
CA GLN A 361 20.16 -5.83 -22.93
C GLN A 361 21.16 -5.26 -23.91
#